data_AF-A0A1J5STD0-F1
#
_entry.id   AF-A0A1J5STD0-F1
#
_cell.length_a   1.000
_cell.length_b   1.000
_cell.length_c   1.000
_cell.angle_alpha   90.00
_cell.angle_beta   90.00
_cell.angle_gamma   90.00
#
_symmetry.space_group_name_H-M   'P 1'
#
loop_
_entity.id
_entity.type
_entity.pdbx_description
1 polymer ?
#
loop_
_entity_poly.entity_id
_entity_poly.type
_entity_poly.pdbx_seq_one_letter_code
_entity_poly.pdbx_strand_id
1 'polypeptide(L)' 'MKEPGLDNRHRDKASPKTGQIQQKRGDTLNKNLSQPIPQFSPNAKLETMRKETGKTSEKDVREAAKHRRT' A
#
# COMPACT_ATOMS: atom_id res chain seq x y z
N MET A 1 15.64 -32.86 5.37
CA MET A 1 15.17 -32.40 6.70
C MET A 1 14.94 -30.90 6.60
N LYS A 2 13.75 -30.39 6.94
CA LYS A 2 13.40 -28.96 6.86
C LYS A 2 13.44 -28.38 8.27
N GLU A 3 14.37 -27.47 8.53
CA GLU A 3 14.44 -26.76 9.80
C GLU A 3 13.20 -25.86 9.97
N PRO A 4 12.50 -25.91 11.12
CA PRO A 4 11.36 -25.04 11.39
C PRO A 4 11.88 -23.64 11.68
N GLY A 5 11.67 -22.72 10.73
CA GLY A 5 11.97 -21.31 10.95
C GLY A 5 11.24 -20.80 12.19
N LEU A 6 11.96 -20.04 13.02
CA LEU A 6 11.43 -19.36 14.19
C LEU A 6 10.24 -18.49 13.74
N ASP A 7 9.05 -18.84 14.21
CA ASP A 7 7.74 -18.30 13.83
C ASP A 7 7.16 -18.91 12.54
N ASN A 8 6.06 -19.67 12.68
CA ASN A 8 5.23 -20.32 11.63
C ASN A 8 4.64 -19.37 10.57
N ARG A 9 5.25 -18.21 10.34
CA ARG A 9 4.89 -17.29 9.25
C ARG A 9 5.45 -17.82 7.95
N HIS A 10 4.56 -18.38 7.13
CA HIS A 10 4.79 -18.53 5.70
C HIS A 10 5.22 -17.17 5.12
N ARG A 11 6.53 -16.97 4.90
CA ARG A 11 6.98 -15.95 3.96
C ARG A 11 6.68 -16.49 2.58
N ASP A 12 5.71 -15.88 1.92
CA ASP A 12 5.43 -16.04 0.50
C ASP A 12 6.70 -15.64 -0.29
N LYS A 13 7.57 -16.62 -0.58
CA LYS A 13 8.84 -16.45 -1.30
C LYS A 13 8.72 -16.87 -2.78
N ALA A 14 7.52 -16.87 -3.35
CA ALA A 14 7.33 -17.26 -4.75
C ALA A 14 7.59 -16.06 -5.69
N SER A 15 8.63 -16.16 -6.52
CA SER A 15 8.83 -15.29 -7.69
C SER A 15 7.58 -15.31 -8.59
N PRO A 16 7.13 -14.17 -9.15
CA PRO A 16 7.85 -12.92 -9.36
C PRO A 16 7.68 -11.89 -8.24
N LYS A 17 7.15 -12.29 -7.07
CA LYS A 17 6.87 -11.36 -5.95
C LYS A 17 8.10 -11.02 -5.10
N THR A 18 9.30 -11.41 -5.52
CA THR A 18 10.59 -11.21 -4.84
C THR A 18 11.01 -9.74 -4.68
N GLY A 19 10.19 -8.79 -5.15
CA GLY A 19 10.36 -7.35 -4.95
C GLY A 19 9.05 -6.57 -4.83
N GLN A 20 7.90 -7.24 -4.72
CA GLN A 20 6.64 -6.53 -4.48
C GLN A 20 6.56 -6.16 -3.00
N ILE A 21 6.76 -4.88 -2.73
CA ILE A 21 6.48 -4.22 -1.47
C ILE A 21 5.14 -4.74 -0.97
N GLN A 22 5.14 -5.45 0.17
CA GLN A 22 3.90 -5.78 0.87
C GLN A 22 3.07 -4.51 0.94
N GLN A 23 1.88 -4.54 0.33
CA GLN A 23 0.99 -3.38 0.31
C GLN A 23 0.88 -2.84 1.74
N LYS A 24 1.15 -1.55 1.91
CA LYS A 24 0.95 -0.91 3.21
C LYS A 24 -0.49 -1.20 3.66
N ARG A 25 -0.64 -1.42 4.97
CA ARG A 25 -1.94 -1.78 5.56
C ARG A 25 -2.96 -0.70 5.21
N GLY A 26 -4.17 -1.11 4.89
CA GLY A 26 -5.23 -0.19 4.46
C GLY A 26 -5.59 0.87 5.50
N ASP A 27 -5.38 0.58 6.79
CA ASP A 27 -5.61 1.49 7.91
C ASP A 27 -4.56 2.60 8.05
N THR A 28 -3.46 2.54 7.27
CA THR A 28 -2.42 3.57 7.31
C THR A 28 -3.00 4.94 6.94
N LEU A 29 -2.80 5.94 7.81
CA LEU A 29 -3.22 7.31 7.55
C LEU A 29 -2.28 7.97 6.53
N ASN A 30 -2.83 8.85 5.69
CA ASN A 30 -2.11 9.59 4.65
C ASN A 30 -0.87 10.34 5.19
N LYS A 31 -0.99 10.96 6.37
CA LYS A 31 0.13 11.65 7.06
C LYS A 31 1.28 10.72 7.44
N ASN A 32 1.02 9.42 7.59
CA ASN A 32 2.02 8.41 7.96
C ASN A 32 2.64 7.73 6.73
N LEU A 33 2.19 8.07 5.52
CA LEU A 33 2.85 7.63 4.30
C LEU A 33 4.19 8.33 4.16
N SER A 34 5.19 7.63 3.64
CA SER A 34 6.53 8.21 3.38
C SER A 34 6.45 9.45 2.49
N GLN A 35 5.42 9.51 1.65
CA GLN A 35 5.05 10.70 0.90
C GLN A 35 3.52 10.85 0.98
N PRO A 36 3.01 11.84 1.73
CA PRO A 36 1.57 12.12 1.73
C PRO A 36 1.05 12.43 0.33
N ILE A 37 -0.22 12.09 0.08
CA ILE A 37 -0.96 12.39 -1.16
C ILE A 37 -1.75 13.69 -0.92
N PRO A 38 -1.38 14.83 -1.53
CA PRO A 38 -1.95 16.15 -1.20
C PRO A 38 -3.44 16.32 -1.49
N GLN A 39 -4.00 15.45 -2.34
CA GLN A 39 -5.41 15.50 -2.73
C GLN A 39 -6.33 14.85 -1.69
N PHE A 40 -5.78 14.14 -0.71
CA PHE A 40 -6.54 13.54 0.38
C PHE A 40 -6.20 14.20 1.72
N SER A 41 -7.16 14.16 2.65
CA SER A 41 -6.93 14.60 4.02
C SER A 41 -5.74 13.85 4.65
N PRO A 42 -4.92 14.49 5.50
CA PRO A 42 -3.84 13.83 6.23
C PRO A 42 -4.33 12.69 7.13
N ASN A 43 -5.59 12.72 7.55
CA ASN A 43 -6.23 11.66 8.35
C ASN A 43 -7.03 10.66 7.50
N ALA A 44 -6.97 10.74 6.16
CA ALA A 44 -7.59 9.74 5.30
C ALA A 44 -6.81 8.41 5.38
N LYS A 45 -7.54 7.30 5.44
CA LYS A 45 -6.94 5.95 5.39
C LYS A 45 -6.55 5.59 3.97
N LEU A 46 -5.46 4.87 3.80
CA LEU A 46 -5.00 4.39 2.49
C LEU A 46 -6.04 3.52 1.80
N GLU A 47 -6.79 2.71 2.53
CA GLU A 47 -7.93 1.95 2.00
C GLU A 47 -9.00 2.87 1.40
N THR A 48 -9.33 3.97 2.08
CA THR A 48 -10.29 4.95 1.56
C THR A 48 -9.78 5.56 0.26
N MET A 49 -8.51 5.98 0.22
CA MET A 49 -7.89 6.54 -0.99
C MET A 49 -7.87 5.53 -2.15
N ARG A 50 -7.62 4.25 -1.85
CA ARG A 50 -7.68 3.16 -2.84
C ARG A 50 -9.08 2.95 -3.39
N LYS A 51 -10.10 2.92 -2.52
CA LYS A 51 -11.51 2.82 -2.92
C LYS A 51 -11.93 4.01 -3.77
N GLU A 52 -11.52 5.20 -3.39
CA GLU A 52 -11.90 6.43 -4.09
C GLU A 52 -11.28 6.51 -5.49
N THR A 53 -10.02 6.08 -5.64
CA THR A 53 -9.29 6.09 -6.92
C THR A 53 -9.47 4.82 -7.75
N GLY A 54 -9.99 3.74 -7.16
CA GLY A 54 -10.03 2.41 -7.79
C GLY A 54 -8.65 1.78 -7.97
N LYS A 55 -7.61 2.30 -7.31
CA LYS A 55 -6.22 1.83 -7.44
C LYS A 55 -5.73 1.25 -6.13
N THR A 56 -4.86 0.24 -6.19
CA THR A 56 -4.34 -0.44 -4.99
C THR A 56 -2.93 0.02 -4.60
N SER A 57 -2.11 0.48 -5.54
CA SER A 57 -0.74 0.93 -5.27
C SER A 57 -0.72 2.41 -4.87
N GLU A 58 0.07 2.80 -3.86
CA GLU A 58 0.18 4.22 -3.44
C GLU A 58 0.58 5.16 -4.59
N LYS A 59 1.47 4.70 -5.49
CA LYS A 59 1.86 5.44 -6.69
C LYS A 59 0.67 5.68 -7.61
N ASP A 60 -0.11 4.64 -7.91
CA ASP A 60 -1.28 4.75 -8.78
C ASP A 60 -2.40 5.59 -8.14
N VAL A 61 -2.60 5.45 -6.83
CA VAL A 61 -3.52 6.31 -6.05
C VAL A 61 -3.10 7.77 -6.17
N ARG A 62 -1.79 8.06 -6.05
CA ARG A 62 -1.27 9.43 -6.18
C ARG A 62 -1.51 9.99 -7.58
N GLU A 63 -1.16 9.23 -8.62
CA GLU A 63 -1.36 9.68 -10.01
C GLU A 63 -2.85 9.87 -10.32
N ALA A 64 -3.70 8.90 -9.97
CA ALA A 64 -5.15 9.02 -10.14
C ALA A 64 -5.72 10.22 -9.39
N ALA A 65 -5.22 10.53 -8.20
CA ALA A 65 -5.66 11.70 -7.44
C ALA A 65 -5.21 13.02 -8.07
N LYS A 66 -4.01 13.09 -8.68
CA LYS A 66 -3.57 14.28 -9.44
C LYS A 66 -4.50 14.57 -10.62
N HIS A 67 -4.87 13.54 -11.37
CA HIS A 67 -5.75 13.67 -12.54
C HIS A 67 -7.20 14.01 -12.22
N ARG A 68 -7.61 13.91 -10.95
CA ARG A 68 -8.95 14.34 -10.50
C ARG A 68 -9.08 15.84 -10.22
N ARG A 69 -7.96 16.56 -10.18
CA ARG A 69 -7.93 17.98 -9.82
C ARG A 69 -8.04 18.91 -11.03
N THR A 70 -8.17 18.35 -12.24
CA THR A 70 -8.52 19.01 -13.50
C THR A 70 -9.96 18.73 -13.83
#